data_AF-A0A3D2I0M7-F1
#
_entry.id   AF-A0A3D2I0M7-F1
#
_cell.length_a   1.000
_cell.length_b   1.000
_cell.length_c   1.000
_cell.angle_alpha   90.00
_cell.angle_beta   90.00
_cell.angle_gamma   90.00
#
_symmetry.space_group_name_H-M   'P 1'
#
loop_
_entity.id
_entity.type
_entity.pdbx_description
1 polymer ?
#
loop_
_entity_poly.entity_id
_entity_poly.type
_entity_poly.pdbx_seq_one_letter_code
_entity_poly.pdbx_strand_id
1 'polypeptide(L)'
;MTVPLHQIEQILRTNPDSLVVVDEAYVDFGGKSAMPLIGKYENLLVVRTFSKSRCLAGGRLGYAFACPEVIADLEKIKYSTTTSAA
;
A
#
# COMPACT_ATOMS: atom_id res chain seq x y z
N MET A 1 -14.07 2.44 -10.70
CA MET A 1 -14.91 2.54 -9.50
C MET A 1 -13.96 2.80 -8.33
N THR A 2 -14.11 3.90 -7.60
CA THR A 2 -13.18 4.27 -6.51
C THR A 2 -13.83 3.94 -5.16
N VAL A 3 -13.10 3.31 -4.24
CA VAL A 3 -13.60 3.08 -2.88
C VAL A 3 -13.54 4.40 -2.11
N PRO A 4 -14.66 4.87 -1.51
CA PRO A 4 -14.64 6.06 -0.66
C PRO A 4 -13.80 5.87 0.61
N LEU A 5 -13.16 6.94 1.08
CA LEU A 5 -12.29 6.89 2.26
C LEU A 5 -12.98 6.37 3.52
N HIS A 6 -14.25 6.69 3.74
CA HIS A 6 -14.98 6.23 4.92
C HIS A 6 -15.13 4.70 4.97
N GLN A 7 -15.22 4.04 3.80
CA GLN A 7 -15.29 2.58 3.75
C GLN A 7 -13.93 1.95 4.07
N ILE A 8 -12.84 2.55 3.57
CA ILE A 8 -11.47 2.13 3.92
C ILE A 8 -11.25 2.30 5.43
N GLU A 9 -11.66 3.43 5.99
CA GLU A 9 -11.57 3.70 7.42
C GLU A 9 -12.38 2.70 8.25
N GLN A 10 -13.58 2.33 7.79
CA GLN A 10 -14.39 1.31 8.44
C GLN A 10 -13.66 -0.05 8.46
N ILE A 11 -13.08 -0.48 7.34
CA ILE A 11 -12.31 -1.74 7.25
C ILE A 11 -11.11 -1.71 8.21
N LEU A 12 -10.38 -0.59 8.25
CA LEU A 12 -9.25 -0.42 9.18
C LEU A 12 -9.68 -0.56 10.65
N ARG A 13 -10.80 0.07 11.02
CA ARG A 13 -11.33 0.04 12.39
C ARG A 13 -11.83 -1.33 12.81
N THR A 14 -12.44 -2.10 11.89
CA THR A 14 -12.99 -3.42 12.21
C THR A 14 -11.95 -4.53 12.24
N ASN A 15 -10.74 -4.28 11.71
CA ASN A 15 -9.69 -5.30 11.58
C ASN A 15 -8.34 -4.79 12.15
N PRO A 16 -8.27 -4.39 13.43
CA PRO A 16 -7.06 -3.79 14.00
C PRO A 16 -5.84 -4.72 13.93
N ASP A 17 -6.06 -6.04 14.04
CA ASP A 17 -5.00 -7.06 14.05
C ASP A 17 -4.60 -7.54 12.65
N SER A 18 -5.20 -6.98 11.59
CA SER A 18 -4.90 -7.36 10.21
C SER A 18 -4.36 -6.17 9.43
N LEU A 19 -3.26 -6.39 8.70
CA LEU A 19 -2.71 -5.40 7.80
C LEU A 19 -3.67 -5.18 6.61
N VAL A 20 -4.17 -3.97 6.46
CA VAL A 20 -5.03 -3.56 5.35
C VAL A 20 -4.16 -2.90 4.28
N VAL A 21 -4.15 -3.52 3.10
CA VAL A 21 -3.38 -3.03 1.95
C VAL A 21 -4.29 -2.30 0.97
N VAL A 22 -3.99 -1.03 0.70
CA VAL A 22 -4.71 -0.20 -0.28
C VAL A 22 -3.84 -0.01 -1.52
N ASP A 23 -4.24 -0.60 -2.64
CA ASP A 23 -3.57 -0.44 -3.93
C ASP A 23 -4.06 0.83 -4.65
N GLU A 24 -3.16 1.79 -4.78
CA GLU A 24 -3.36 3.08 -5.43
C GLU A 24 -2.68 3.17 -6.82
N ALA A 25 -2.52 2.06 -7.53
CA ALA A 25 -1.89 2.04 -8.86
C ALA A 25 -2.50 3.02 -9.89
N TYR A 26 -3.78 3.36 -9.73
CA TYR A 26 -4.52 4.28 -10.63
C TYR A 26 -5.02 5.54 -9.94
N VAL A 27 -4.56 5.85 -8.72
CA VAL A 27 -5.07 7.01 -7.95
C VAL A 27 -4.90 8.33 -8.70
N ASP A 28 -3.83 8.46 -9.50
CA ASP A 28 -3.54 9.68 -10.25
C ASP A 28 -4.52 9.96 -11.40
N PHE A 29 -5.40 9.00 -11.75
CA PHE A 29 -6.42 9.16 -12.79
C PHE A 29 -7.78 9.63 -12.22
N GLY A 30 -7.82 10.13 -10.98
CA GLY A 30 -9.02 10.73 -10.38
C GLY A 30 -9.54 10.06 -9.12
N GLY A 31 -8.74 9.21 -8.46
CA GLY A 31 -9.08 8.60 -7.17
C GLY A 31 -8.77 9.50 -5.98
N LYS A 32 -9.45 9.29 -4.84
CA LYS A 32 -9.04 9.85 -3.56
C LYS A 32 -8.03 8.92 -2.90
N SER A 33 -6.94 9.49 -2.40
CA SER A 33 -5.90 8.71 -1.73
C SER A 33 -6.20 8.49 -0.25
N ALA A 34 -5.87 7.30 0.26
CA ALA A 34 -5.88 6.90 1.66
C ALA A 34 -4.71 7.48 2.47
N MET A 35 -3.78 8.22 1.86
CA MET A 35 -2.67 8.89 2.54
C MET A 35 -3.07 9.70 3.79
N PRO A 36 -4.20 10.43 3.85
CA PRO A 36 -4.59 11.16 5.06
C PRO A 36 -4.93 10.28 6.28
N LEU A 37 -5.03 8.96 6.10
CA LEU A 37 -5.24 7.98 7.16
C LEU A 37 -3.90 7.43 7.70
N ILE A 38 -2.78 7.66 7.00
CA ILE A 38 -1.44 7.31 7.47
C ILE A 38 -1.16 8.09 8.76
N GLY A 39 -0.73 7.37 9.81
CA GLY A 39 -0.49 7.92 11.15
C GLY A 39 -1.72 7.91 12.06
N LYS A 40 -2.93 7.67 11.55
CA LYS A 40 -4.11 7.39 12.36
C LYS A 40 -4.31 5.89 12.62
N TYR A 41 -3.82 5.07 11.71
CA TYR A 41 -3.96 3.62 11.73
C TYR A 41 -2.60 2.98 11.46
N GLU A 42 -2.15 2.15 12.40
CA GLU A 42 -0.89 1.42 12.31
C GLU A 42 -1.00 0.23 11.33
N ASN A 43 -2.21 -0.31 11.16
CA ASN A 43 -2.50 -1.44 10.26
C ASN A 43 -2.78 -1.03 8.80
N LEU A 44 -2.32 0.14 8.35
CA LEU A 44 -2.52 0.63 6.98
C LEU A 44 -1.23 0.60 6.16
N LEU A 45 -1.28 -0.06 5.01
CA LEU A 45 -0.24 -0.02 3.97
C LEU A 45 -0.83 0.49 2.65
N VAL A 46 -0.36 1.64 2.16
CA VAL A 46 -0.76 2.19 0.86
C VAL A 46 0.35 1.92 -0.15
N VAL A 47 0.04 1.29 -1.27
CA VAL A 47 1.01 0.97 -2.33
C VAL A 47 0.73 1.72 -3.62
N ARG A 48 1.79 2.14 -4.31
CA ARG A 48 1.71 2.82 -5.61
C ARG A 48 2.75 2.29 -6.58
N THR A 49 2.50 2.54 -7.87
CA THR A 49 3.40 2.14 -8.95
C THR A 49 3.72 3.30 -9.90
N PHE A 50 4.89 3.23 -10.52
CA PHE A 50 5.25 4.09 -11.64
C PHE A 50 4.78 3.54 -13.01
N SER A 51 4.18 2.35 -13.04
CA SER A 51 3.84 1.65 -14.29
C SER A 51 2.71 2.32 -15.10
N LYS A 52 1.87 3.12 -14.47
CA LYS A 52 0.64 3.65 -15.07
C LYS A 52 0.80 5.13 -15.41
N SER A 53 0.44 6.02 -14.50
CA SER A 53 0.49 7.47 -14.67
C SER A 53 1.88 8.04 -15.01
N ARG A 54 2.95 7.29 -14.76
CA ARG A 54 4.33 7.69 -15.06
C ARG A 54 4.99 6.93 -16.22
N CYS A 55 4.24 6.13 -16.98
CA CYS A 55 4.71 5.40 -18.17
C CYS A 55 5.99 4.55 -17.97
N LEU A 56 6.32 4.15 -16.74
CA LEU A 56 7.57 3.48 -16.39
C LEU A 56 7.37 1.99 -16.07
N ALA A 57 6.50 1.31 -16.84
CA ALA A 57 6.17 -0.09 -16.58
C ALA A 57 7.40 -1.01 -16.64
N GLY A 58 8.35 -0.72 -17.52
CA GLY A 58 9.61 -1.46 -17.67
C GLY A 58 10.62 -1.24 -16.55
N GLY A 59 10.56 -0.11 -15.83
CA GLY A 59 11.49 0.19 -14.73
C GLY A 59 11.20 -0.58 -13.44
N ARG A 60 10.08 -1.32 -13.38
CA ARG A 60 9.65 -2.16 -12.25
C ARG A 60 9.72 -1.45 -10.88
N LEU A 61 9.40 -0.15 -10.86
CA LEU A 61 9.46 0.67 -9.65
C LEU A 61 8.07 0.79 -9.01
N GLY A 62 8.03 0.49 -7.71
CA GLY A 62 6.88 0.69 -6.82
C GLY A 62 7.35 1.26 -5.49
N TYR A 63 6.40 1.81 -4.74
CA TYR A 63 6.67 2.40 -3.43
C TYR A 63 5.46 2.23 -2.53
N ALA A 64 5.70 2.25 -1.22
CA ALA A 64 4.68 2.04 -0.22
C ALA A 64 4.79 3.06 0.92
N PHE A 65 3.66 3.36 1.55
CA PHE A 65 3.56 4.21 2.72
C PHE A 65 2.82 3.44 3.82
N ALA A 66 3.41 3.38 5.01
CA ALA A 66 2.83 2.78 6.21
C ALA A 66 3.48 3.39 7.45
N CYS A 67 3.07 2.95 8.65
CA CYS A 67 3.78 3.31 9.87
C CYS A 67 5.23 2.76 9.85
N PRO A 68 6.15 3.37 10.62
CA PRO A 68 7.55 2.96 10.62
C PRO A 68 7.77 1.49 10.98
N GLU A 69 6.96 0.89 11.86
CA GLU A 69 7.09 -0.53 12.22
C GLU A 69 6.80 -1.43 11.01
N VAL A 70 5.70 -1.19 10.30
CA VAL A 70 5.34 -1.95 9.09
C VAL A 70 6.41 -1.80 8.00
N ILE A 71 6.96 -0.59 7.81
CA ILE A 71 8.05 -0.38 6.86
C ILE A 71 9.32 -1.11 7.30
N ALA A 72 9.65 -1.11 8.59
CA ALA A 72 10.80 -1.84 9.11
C ALA A 72 10.64 -3.35 8.89
N ASP A 73 9.45 -3.89 9.09
CA ASP A 73 9.15 -5.30 8.82
C ASP A 73 9.22 -5.63 7.33
N LEU A 74 8.71 -4.75 6.45
CA LEU A 74 8.85 -4.89 5.01
C LEU A 74 10.32 -4.88 4.56
N GLU A 75 11.16 -4.00 5.10
CA GLU A 75 12.59 -3.94 4.77
C GLU A 75 13.35 -5.21 5.21
N LYS A 76 12.96 -5.84 6.33
CA LYS A 76 13.53 -7.13 6.75
C LYS A 76 13.28 -8.25 5.73
N ILE A 77 12.13 -8.23 5.05
CA ILE A 77 11.74 -9.29 4.10
C ILE A 77 11.96 -8.89 2.63
N LYS A 78 12.26 -7.64 2.33
CA LYS A 78 12.37 -7.08 0.97
C LYS A 78 13.37 -7.81 0.07
N TYR A 79 14.42 -8.36 0.65
CA TYR A 79 15.44 -9.14 -0.06
C TYR A 79 15.22 -10.65 0.04
N SER A 80 14.09 -11.09 0.61
CA SER A 80 13.66 -12.48 0.58
C SER A 80 13.26 -12.83 -0.85
N THR A 81 14.25 -13.18 -1.66
CA THR A 81 14.02 -13.84 -2.95
C THR A 81 13.24 -15.12 -2.68
N THR A 82 12.15 -15.34 -3.40
CA THR A 82 11.42 -16.61 -3.38
C THR A 82 12.39 -17.77 -3.69
N THR A 83 12.97 -18.41 -2.68
CA THR A 83 13.58 -19.72 -2.81
C THR A 83 12.45 -20.73 -2.75
N SER A 84 11.83 -21.03 -3.90
CA SER A 84 11.43 -22.40 -4.16
C SER A 84 12.74 -23.19 -4.37
N ALA A 85 13.33 -23.67 -3.27
CA ALA A 85 14.23 -24.80 -3.35
C ALA A 85 13.33 -26.04 -3.52
N ALA A 86 13.16 -26.45 -4.76
CA ALA A 86 12.81 -27.82 -5.13
C ALA A 86 14.08 -28.46 -5.70
#